data_AF-A0A7C2NBA4-F1
#
_entry.id   AF-A0A7C2NBA4-F1
#
_cell.length_a   1.000
_cell.length_b   1.000
_cell.length_c   1.000
_cell.angle_alpha   90.00
_cell.angle_beta   90.00
_cell.angle_gamma   90.00
#
_symmetry.space_group_name_H-M   'P 1'
#
loop_
_entity.id
_entity.type
_entity.pdbx_description
1 polymer ?
#
loop_
_entity_poly.entity_id
_entity_poly.type
_entity_poly.pdbx_seq_one_letter_code
_entity_poly.pdbx_strand_id
1 'polypeptide(L)'
;MKLPLSPPELVGLLTKTPPYELVHAMRMQEGGLVHGDYMHWDELRHRPTPEGVQHETWWLAVRMARQGLLKQLPLLDKYNQPMVVAMPEPVLRDLHHIDQDAAGRVSLPGDVVNPADRD
;
A
#
# COMPACT_ATOMS: atom_id res chain seq x y z
N MET A 1 9.76 23.27 6.78
CA MET A 1 9.40 21.98 6.15
C MET A 1 8.89 22.26 4.74
N LYS A 2 9.35 21.53 3.71
CA LYS A 2 8.78 21.65 2.36
C LYS A 2 7.44 20.91 2.35
N LEU A 3 6.39 21.56 1.81
CA LEU A 3 5.12 20.90 1.61
C LEU A 3 5.26 19.84 0.52
N PRO A 4 4.71 18.62 0.71
CA PRO A 4 4.68 17.62 -0.35
C PRO A 4 3.89 18.18 -1.53
N LEU A 5 4.37 17.92 -2.73
CA LEU A 5 3.68 18.39 -3.92
C LEU A 5 2.44 17.54 -4.19
N SER A 6 1.36 18.18 -4.59
CA SER A 6 0.10 17.49 -4.89
C SER A 6 0.24 16.64 -6.16
N PRO A 7 -0.44 15.48 -6.20
CA PRO A 7 -0.54 14.69 -7.43
C PRO A 7 -1.31 15.44 -8.52
N PRO A 8 -1.08 15.08 -9.79
CA PRO A 8 -1.92 15.52 -10.89
C PRO A 8 -3.39 15.13 -10.68
N GLU A 9 -4.30 15.91 -11.24
CA GLU A 9 -5.73 15.64 -11.21
C GLU A 9 -6.05 14.41 -12.08
N LEU A 10 -6.82 13.47 -11.51
CA LEU A 10 -7.00 12.11 -12.06
C LEU A 10 -7.70 12.10 -13.42
N VAL A 11 -8.78 12.86 -13.58
CA VAL A 11 -9.59 12.89 -14.81
C VAL A 11 -8.79 13.52 -15.95
N GLY A 12 -8.06 14.60 -15.67
CA GLY A 12 -7.16 15.24 -16.60
C GLY A 12 -6.01 14.33 -17.03
N LEU A 13 -5.50 13.50 -16.12
CA LEU A 13 -4.48 12.50 -16.42
C LEU A 13 -5.02 11.40 -17.35
N LEU A 14 -6.21 10.89 -17.04
CA LEU A 14 -6.87 9.83 -17.79
C LEU A 14 -7.15 10.25 -19.24
N THR A 15 -7.56 11.50 -19.45
CA THR A 15 -7.86 12.03 -20.80
C THR A 15 -6.61 12.28 -21.65
N LYS A 16 -5.48 12.60 -21.02
CA LYS A 16 -4.21 12.91 -21.72
C LYS A 16 -3.35 11.67 -21.97
N THR A 17 -3.55 10.62 -21.20
CA THR A 17 -2.70 9.42 -21.27
C THR A 17 -3.10 8.55 -22.47
N PRO A 18 -2.16 8.19 -23.36
CA PRO A 18 -2.43 7.24 -24.43
C PRO A 18 -2.87 5.87 -23.89
N PRO A 19 -3.91 5.23 -24.46
CA PRO A 19 -4.42 3.96 -23.93
C PRO A 19 -3.37 2.85 -23.86
N TYR A 20 -2.46 2.77 -24.84
CA TYR A 20 -1.41 1.74 -24.85
C TYR A 20 -0.43 1.91 -23.69
N GLU A 21 -0.06 3.15 -23.36
CA GLU A 21 0.86 3.48 -22.27
C GLU A 21 0.21 3.19 -20.92
N LEU A 22 -1.08 3.52 -20.77
CA LEU A 22 -1.85 3.20 -19.57
C LEU A 22 -1.96 1.68 -19.36
N VAL A 23 -2.33 0.92 -20.40
CA VAL A 23 -2.42 -0.54 -20.31
C VAL A 23 -1.06 -1.14 -19.98
N HIS A 24 0.02 -0.63 -20.58
CA HIS A 24 1.39 -1.04 -20.27
C HIS A 24 1.73 -0.79 -18.79
N ALA A 25 1.47 0.42 -18.27
CA ALA A 25 1.69 0.76 -16.88
C ALA A 25 0.85 -0.08 -15.91
N MET A 26 -0.42 -0.36 -16.25
CA MET A 26 -1.32 -1.20 -15.43
C MET A 26 -0.83 -2.64 -15.32
N ARG A 27 -0.25 -3.21 -16.39
CA ARG A 27 0.31 -4.57 -16.35
C ARG A 27 1.51 -4.72 -15.42
N MET A 28 2.19 -3.62 -15.11
CA MET A 28 3.32 -3.57 -14.19
C MET A 28 2.90 -3.29 -12.73
N GLN A 29 1.60 -3.09 -12.46
CA GLN A 29 1.12 -2.75 -11.11
C GLN A 29 0.94 -3.98 -10.24
N GLU A 30 1.37 -3.85 -8.99
CA GLU A 30 1.27 -4.89 -7.95
C GLU A 30 0.19 -4.49 -6.94
N GLY A 31 -1.09 -4.45 -7.37
CA GLY A 31 -2.19 -4.09 -6.47
C GLY A 31 -2.09 -2.67 -5.89
N GLY A 32 -1.47 -1.74 -6.61
CA GLY A 32 -1.27 -0.35 -6.15
C GLY A 32 -0.05 -0.15 -5.25
N LEU A 33 0.80 -1.17 -5.13
CA LEU A 33 2.14 -1.08 -4.58
C LEU A 33 3.17 -0.84 -5.68
N VAL A 34 4.31 -0.30 -5.27
CA VAL A 34 5.48 -0.07 -6.13
C VAL A 34 6.65 -0.76 -5.47
N HIS A 35 7.11 -1.86 -6.09
CA HIS A 35 8.14 -2.74 -5.53
C HIS A 35 7.79 -3.23 -4.11
N GLY A 36 6.53 -3.62 -3.88
CA GLY A 36 6.02 -4.01 -2.57
C GLY A 36 5.71 -2.88 -1.58
N ASP A 37 6.08 -1.63 -1.87
CA ASP A 37 5.87 -0.49 -0.96
C ASP A 37 4.65 0.35 -1.34
N TYR A 38 3.99 0.92 -0.32
CA TYR A 38 2.94 1.92 -0.52
C TYR A 38 3.54 3.30 -0.78
N MET A 39 4.04 3.55 -2.00
CA MET A 39 4.66 4.84 -2.33
C MET A 39 3.62 5.94 -2.54
N HIS A 40 3.83 7.10 -1.91
CA HIS A 40 3.06 8.31 -2.18
C HIS A 40 3.55 9.00 -3.47
N TRP A 41 2.74 9.86 -4.09
CA TRP A 41 3.10 10.59 -5.31
C TRP A 41 4.42 11.36 -5.18
N ASP A 42 4.58 12.07 -4.05
CA ASP A 42 5.77 12.88 -3.80
C ASP A 42 7.05 12.02 -3.74
N GLU A 43 6.95 10.73 -3.45
CA GLU A 43 8.08 9.79 -3.54
C GLU A 43 8.22 9.21 -4.94
N LEU A 44 7.11 8.72 -5.52
CA LEU A 44 7.08 8.04 -6.81
C LEU A 44 7.74 8.87 -7.91
N ARG A 45 7.44 10.17 -7.97
CA ARG A 45 7.95 11.06 -9.03
C ARG A 45 9.47 11.23 -9.05
N HIS A 46 10.15 10.87 -7.95
CA HIS A 46 11.61 10.91 -7.86
C HIS A 46 12.24 9.53 -8.11
N ARG A 47 11.43 8.48 -8.31
CA ARG A 47 11.92 7.14 -8.66
C ARG A 47 12.13 7.03 -10.17
N PRO A 48 13.05 6.17 -10.64
CA PRO A 48 13.14 5.86 -12.05
C PRO A 48 11.83 5.23 -12.53
N THR A 49 11.31 5.68 -13.66
CA THR A 49 10.12 5.07 -14.26
C THR A 49 10.48 3.78 -14.99
N PRO A 50 9.50 2.86 -15.15
CA PRO A 50 9.62 1.79 -16.12
C PRO A 50 9.83 2.33 -17.53
N GLU A 51 10.50 1.54 -18.38
CA GLU A 51 10.74 1.90 -19.77
C GLU A 51 9.43 2.19 -20.52
N GLY A 52 9.39 3.32 -21.25
CA GLY A 52 8.22 3.70 -22.04
C GLY A 52 7.00 4.13 -21.23
N VAL A 53 7.15 4.43 -19.93
CA VAL A 53 6.08 4.94 -19.07
C VAL A 53 6.51 6.25 -18.41
N GLN A 54 5.69 7.28 -18.53
CA GLN A 54 5.90 8.54 -17.82
C GLN A 54 5.42 8.46 -16.36
N HIS A 55 5.99 9.28 -15.47
CA HIS A 55 5.60 9.29 -14.03
C HIS A 55 4.11 9.52 -13.81
N GLU A 56 3.51 10.38 -14.63
CA GLU A 56 2.09 10.66 -14.62
C GLU A 56 1.25 9.42 -14.94
N THR A 57 1.56 8.72 -16.03
CA THR A 57 0.88 7.48 -16.42
C THR A 57 1.13 6.35 -15.43
N TRP A 58 2.34 6.27 -14.85
CA TRP A 58 2.64 5.34 -13.79
C TRP A 58 1.79 5.61 -12.54
N TRP A 59 1.71 6.88 -12.12
CA TRP A 59 0.87 7.30 -11.00
C TRP A 59 -0.61 7.04 -11.26
N LEU A 60 -1.09 7.26 -12.48
CA LEU A 60 -2.45 6.94 -12.88
C LEU A 60 -2.75 5.45 -12.66
N ALA A 61 -1.86 4.57 -13.12
CA ALA A 61 -2.01 3.13 -12.94
C ALA A 61 -2.02 2.73 -11.44
N VAL A 62 -1.09 3.27 -10.64
CA VAL A 62 -1.05 3.08 -9.18
C VAL A 62 -2.36 3.52 -8.53
N ARG A 63 -2.85 4.72 -8.87
CA ARG A 63 -4.08 5.29 -8.33
C ARG A 63 -5.31 4.46 -8.67
N MET A 64 -5.43 4.00 -9.92
CA MET A 64 -6.53 3.14 -10.35
C MET A 64 -6.51 1.80 -9.62
N ALA A 65 -5.34 1.18 -9.46
CA ALA A 65 -5.21 -0.06 -8.69
C ALA A 65 -5.63 0.14 -7.23
N ARG A 66 -5.21 1.23 -6.59
CA ARG A 66 -5.62 1.58 -5.21
C ARG A 66 -7.11 1.85 -5.09
N GLN A 67 -7.74 2.42 -6.11
CA GLN A 67 -9.18 2.67 -6.11
C GLN A 67 -9.99 1.38 -5.98
N GLY A 68 -9.50 0.28 -6.57
CA GLY A 68 -10.10 -1.05 -6.41
C GLY A 68 -10.00 -1.63 -4.99
N LEU A 69 -9.12 -1.09 -4.13
CA LEU A 69 -8.95 -1.53 -2.74
C LEU A 69 -9.80 -0.75 -1.74
N LEU A 70 -10.42 0.34 -2.17
CA LEU A 70 -11.17 1.22 -1.30
C LEU A 70 -12.47 0.54 -0.85
N LYS A 71 -12.68 0.52 0.46
CA LYS A 71 -13.92 0.15 1.12
C LYS A 71 -14.61 1.42 1.59
N GLN A 72 -15.87 1.56 1.20
CA GLN A 72 -16.71 2.65 1.67
C GLN A 72 -17.13 2.40 3.13
N LEU A 73 -17.05 3.44 3.94
CA LEU A 73 -17.53 3.45 5.31
C LEU A 73 -18.95 4.03 5.37
N PRO A 74 -19.77 3.67 6.38
CA PRO A 74 -21.07 4.29 6.63
C PRO A 74 -20.90 5.68 7.29
N LEU A 75 -19.91 6.46 6.84
CA LEU A 75 -19.56 7.78 7.34
C LEU A 75 -19.46 8.75 6.17
N LEU A 76 -19.84 10.01 6.41
CA LEU A 76 -19.78 11.09 5.43
C LEU A 76 -18.80 12.16 5.92
N ASP A 77 -18.08 12.77 4.98
CA ASP A 77 -17.27 13.95 5.29
C ASP A 77 -18.14 15.22 5.40
N LYS A 78 -17.50 16.36 5.69
CA LYS A 78 -18.18 17.67 5.82
C LYS A 78 -18.83 18.18 4.53
N TYR A 79 -18.56 17.54 3.40
CA TYR A 79 -19.14 17.82 2.08
C TYR A 79 -20.12 16.73 1.64
N ASN A 80 -20.57 15.89 2.58
CA ASN A 80 -21.52 14.81 2.36
C ASN A 80 -21.01 13.73 1.39
N GLN A 81 -19.69 13.57 1.27
CA GLN A 81 -19.06 12.52 0.46
C GLN A 81 -18.76 11.28 1.30
N PRO A 82 -18.94 10.06 0.75
CA PRO A 82 -18.59 8.84 1.46
C PRO A 82 -17.12 8.80 1.86
N MET A 83 -16.85 8.54 3.12
CA MET A 83 -15.50 8.24 3.58
C MET A 83 -15.09 6.85 3.11
N VAL A 84 -13.82 6.71 2.74
CA VAL A 84 -13.25 5.47 2.22
C VAL A 84 -11.95 5.13 2.94
N VAL A 85 -11.66 3.84 3.04
CA VAL A 85 -10.42 3.31 3.61
C VAL A 85 -9.92 2.15 2.76
N ALA A 86 -8.62 1.95 2.67
CA ALA A 86 -8.03 0.73 2.10
C ALA A 86 -7.21 0.01 3.18
N MET A 87 -7.04 -1.30 3.01
CA MET A 87 -6.12 -2.12 3.80
C MET A 87 -5.07 -2.72 2.86
N PRO A 88 -4.03 -1.97 2.47
CA PRO A 88 -2.94 -2.50 1.66
C PRO A 88 -2.26 -3.67 2.37
N GLU A 89 -1.78 -4.64 1.59
CA GLU A 89 -1.14 -5.84 2.12
C GLU A 89 0.05 -5.56 3.06
N PRO A 90 0.95 -4.58 2.79
CA PRO A 90 2.04 -4.28 3.72
C PRO A 90 1.55 -3.85 5.10
N VAL A 91 0.45 -3.09 5.18
CA VAL A 91 -0.15 -2.66 6.45
C VAL A 91 -0.66 -3.87 7.23
N LEU A 92 -1.28 -4.84 6.56
CA LEU A 92 -1.77 -6.07 7.19
C LEU A 92 -0.61 -6.96 7.67
N ARG A 93 0.49 -7.03 6.90
CA ARG A 93 1.69 -7.75 7.31
C ARG A 93 2.33 -7.12 8.54
N ASP A 94 2.49 -5.81 8.55
CA ASP A 94 3.08 -5.08 9.67
C ASP A 94 2.22 -5.23 10.93
N LEU A 95 0.88 -5.14 10.78
CA LEU A 95 -0.05 -5.39 11.88
C LEU A 95 0.12 -6.81 12.43
N HIS A 96 0.24 -7.82 11.55
CA HIS A 96 0.46 -9.19 11.98
C HIS A 96 1.76 -9.37 12.79
N HIS A 97 2.85 -8.72 12.38
CA HIS A 97 4.10 -8.74 13.14
C HIS A 97 3.97 -8.06 14.51
N ILE A 98 3.30 -6.89 14.56
CA ILE A 98 3.00 -6.20 15.82
C ILE A 98 2.19 -7.10 16.76
N ASP A 99 1.16 -7.77 16.23
CA ASP A 99 0.33 -8.67 17.02
C ASP A 99 1.13 -9.86 17.58
N GLN A 100 2.02 -10.46 16.77
CA GLN A 100 2.90 -11.54 17.23
C GLN A 100 3.86 -11.09 18.34
N ASP A 101 4.46 -9.91 18.18
CA ASP A 101 5.42 -9.36 19.16
C ASP A 101 4.71 -8.94 20.46
N ALA A 102 3.48 -8.41 20.37
CA ALA A 102 2.70 -7.95 21.51
C ALA A 102 1.97 -9.08 22.26
N ALA A 103 1.69 -10.22 21.61
CA ALA A 103 0.96 -11.35 22.22
C ALA A 103 1.71 -12.05 23.37
N GLY A 104 2.97 -11.69 23.60
CA GLY A 104 3.83 -12.31 24.61
C GLY A 104 4.36 -13.67 24.14
N ARG A 105 5.64 -13.94 24.40
CA ARG A 105 6.21 -15.28 24.17
C ARG A 105 5.59 -16.23 25.18
N VAL A 106 4.63 -17.06 24.77
CA VAL A 106 4.31 -18.29 25.50
C VAL A 106 5.50 -19.22 25.30
N SER A 107 6.53 -19.03 26.11
CA SER A 107 7.59 -20.03 26.22
C SER A 107 6.93 -21.27 26.81
N LEU A 108 7.02 -22.40 26.11
CA LEU A 108 6.88 -23.70 26.78
C LEU A 108 7.79 -23.64 28.01
N PRO A 109 7.31 -23.99 29.22
CA PRO A 109 8.19 -24.10 30.36
C PRO A 109 9.31 -25.04 29.92
N GLY A 110 10.54 -24.51 29.83
CA GLY A 110 11.69 -25.31 29.45
C GLY A 110 11.72 -26.54 30.36
N ASP A 111 12.08 -27.70 29.79
CA ASP A 111 12.10 -28.99 30.49
C ASP A 111 12.50 -28.77 31.94
N VAL A 112 11.51 -28.85 32.83
CA VAL A 112 11.75 -28.77 34.26
C VAL A 112 12.46 -30.07 34.56
N VAL A 113 13.80 -30.05 34.51
CA VAL A 113 14.63 -31.18 34.89
C VAL A 113 14.23 -31.53 36.31
N ASN A 114 13.47 -32.61 36.45
CA ASN A 114 13.05 -33.08 37.75
C ASN A 114 14.31 -33.66 38.42
N PRO A 115 14.62 -33.34 39.68
CA PRO A 115 15.74 -33.97 40.38
C PRO A 115 15.67 -35.50 40.41
N ALA A 116 14.51 -36.11 40.09
CA ALA A 116 14.33 -37.55 39.90
C ALA A 116 14.86 -38.11 38.55
N ASP A 117 15.18 -37.26 37.57
CA ASP A 117 15.75 -37.68 36.27
C ASP A 117 17.29 -37.75 36.31
N ARG A 118 17.89 -37.59 37.50
CA ARG A 118 19.32 -37.83 37.77
C ARG A 118 19.48 -39.20 38.43
N ASP A 119 19.40 -40.26 37.65
CA ASP A 119 19.91 -41.60 38.00
C ASP A 119 20.57 -42.25 36.79
#